data_AF-A0A9Q1RNA5-F1
#
_entry.id   AF-A0A9Q1RNA5-F1
#
_cell.length_a   1.000
_cell.length_b   1.000
_cell.length_c   1.000
_cell.angle_alpha   90.00
_cell.angle_beta   90.00
_cell.angle_gamma   90.00
#
_symmetry.space_group_name_H-M   'P 1'
#
loop_
_entity.id
_entity.type
_entity.pdbx_description
1 polymer ?
#
loop_
_entity_poly.entity_id
_entity_poly.type
_entity_poly.pdbx_seq_one_letter_code
_entity_poly.pdbx_strand_id
1 'polypeptide(L)'
;MSIFEYNGSALVAMVGKNCFAIASDRRLGVQLQTIATDFQRIFKIHEKLFIGLSGLATDTQTLHQRLVFRHKLYELREERDMKPETFASLVSAILYEKRFGPYLCQPVIAGLGDDDKPFICTMDSIGAKELAKDFVVSGTASESLYGACEAMFKPDMGPEELFETISQALLSSVDRDCLSGWGGHVYVVTPTEVTERILKGRMD
;
A
#
# COMPACT_ATOMS: atom_id res chain seq x y z
N MET A 1 12.18 10.38 17.27
CA MET A 1 11.99 9.55 16.07
C MET A 1 11.17 8.34 16.49
N SER A 2 9.97 8.24 15.97
CA SER A 2 9.05 7.12 16.20
C SER A 2 9.64 5.82 15.63
N ILE A 3 9.25 4.66 16.14
CA ILE A 3 9.70 3.37 15.54
C ILE A 3 9.16 3.24 14.10
N PHE A 4 7.97 3.79 13.82
CA PHE A 4 7.40 3.83 12.48
C PHE A 4 8.22 4.66 11.48
N GLU A 5 9.04 5.60 11.96
CA GLU A 5 9.91 6.44 11.14
C GLU A 5 11.28 5.79 10.90
N TYR A 6 11.62 4.73 11.64
CA TYR A 6 12.99 4.20 11.67
C TYR A 6 13.53 3.80 10.30
N ASN A 7 12.69 3.23 9.43
CA ASN A 7 13.07 2.87 8.07
C ASN A 7 12.56 3.85 7.01
N GLY A 8 11.62 4.73 7.39
CA GLY A 8 10.85 5.56 6.46
C GLY A 8 9.93 4.76 5.54
N SER A 9 8.90 5.40 4.99
CA SER A 9 8.05 4.81 3.95
C SER A 9 7.05 5.82 3.41
N ALA A 10 6.65 5.68 2.16
CA ALA A 10 5.47 6.34 1.61
C ALA A 10 4.65 5.33 0.82
N LEU A 11 3.36 5.28 1.08
CA LEU A 11 2.44 4.34 0.47
C LEU A 11 1.09 5.00 0.25
N VAL A 12 0.51 4.82 -0.93
CA VAL A 12 -0.79 5.37 -1.32
C VAL A 12 -1.55 4.35 -2.16
N ALA A 13 -2.86 4.27 -1.98
CA ALA A 13 -3.75 3.60 -2.91
C ALA A 13 -4.90 4.52 -3.28
N MET A 14 -5.34 4.46 -4.54
CA MET A 14 -6.42 5.28 -5.08
C MET A 14 -7.41 4.43 -5.87
N VAL A 15 -8.68 4.79 -5.78
CA VAL A 15 -9.77 4.18 -6.55
C VAL A 15 -9.96 4.92 -7.86
N GLY A 16 -10.12 4.18 -8.96
CA GLY A 16 -10.60 4.70 -10.24
C GLY A 16 -11.85 3.99 -10.71
N LYS A 17 -12.22 4.20 -11.97
CA LYS A 17 -13.36 3.55 -12.61
C LYS A 17 -13.02 2.09 -12.95
N ASN A 18 -13.61 1.15 -12.22
CA ASN A 18 -13.35 -0.30 -12.35
C ASN A 18 -11.87 -0.67 -12.29
N CYS A 19 -11.06 0.15 -11.61
CA CYS A 19 -9.63 -0.06 -11.45
C CYS A 19 -9.19 0.54 -10.12
N PHE A 20 -8.01 0.13 -9.66
CA PHE A 20 -7.34 0.77 -8.55
C PHE A 20 -5.86 0.93 -8.88
N ALA A 21 -5.21 1.86 -8.18
CA ALA A 21 -3.77 1.98 -8.21
C ALA A 21 -3.22 1.92 -6.79
N ILE A 22 -2.04 1.33 -6.64
CA ILE A 22 -1.27 1.32 -5.40
C ILE A 22 0.18 1.68 -5.73
N ALA A 23 0.75 2.59 -4.95
CA ALA A 23 2.08 3.12 -5.20
C ALA A 23 2.88 3.28 -3.90
N SER A 24 4.18 2.99 -3.97
CA SER A 24 5.10 3.19 -2.86
C SER A 24 6.40 3.81 -3.28
N ASP A 25 7.09 4.43 -2.33
CA ASP A 25 8.52 4.74 -2.48
C ASP A 25 9.37 3.45 -2.48
N ARG A 26 10.67 3.60 -2.74
CA ARG A 26 11.61 2.48 -2.87
C ARG A 26 12.75 2.53 -1.87
N ARG A 27 12.78 3.54 -1.00
CA ARG A 27 13.84 3.73 -0.01
C ARG A 27 13.73 2.74 1.13
N LEU A 28 14.86 2.14 1.50
CA LEU A 28 15.07 1.53 2.80
C LEU A 28 16.17 2.29 3.53
N GLY A 29 15.81 2.94 4.63
CA GLY A 29 16.77 3.59 5.50
C GLY A 29 17.01 2.84 6.81
N VAL A 30 18.12 3.17 7.45
CA VAL A 30 18.29 3.06 8.90
C VAL A 30 18.41 4.49 9.40
N GLN A 31 17.30 5.03 9.89
CA GLN A 31 17.13 6.46 10.14
C GLN A 31 17.47 7.26 8.87
N LEU A 32 18.39 8.21 8.97
CA LEU A 32 18.81 9.07 7.86
C LEU A 32 19.75 8.36 6.87
N GLN A 33 20.38 7.25 7.26
CA GLN A 33 21.27 6.51 6.36
C GLN A 33 20.45 5.64 5.41
N THR A 34 20.50 5.93 4.11
CA THR A 34 19.94 5.04 3.08
C THR A 34 20.78 3.76 2.97
N ILE A 35 20.11 2.61 2.99
CA ILE A 35 20.71 1.28 2.79
C ILE A 35 20.42 0.76 1.39
N ALA A 36 19.18 0.91 0.90
CA ALA A 36 18.76 0.42 -0.41
C ALA A 36 17.77 1.38 -1.09
N THR A 37 17.70 1.29 -2.42
CA THR A 37 16.89 2.16 -3.29
C THR A 37 15.87 1.36 -4.11
N ASP A 38 15.66 0.09 -3.76
CA ASP A 38 14.84 -0.88 -4.46
C ASP A 38 14.04 -1.77 -3.49
N PHE A 39 13.76 -1.27 -2.29
CA PHE A 39 13.03 -2.02 -1.28
C PHE A 39 11.54 -2.16 -1.65
N GLN A 40 11.10 -3.40 -1.77
CA GLN A 40 9.71 -3.72 -2.11
C GLN A 40 8.80 -3.55 -0.89
N ARG A 41 7.76 -2.71 -1.04
CA ARG A 41 6.71 -2.49 -0.01
C ARG A 41 5.33 -2.98 -0.44
N ILE A 42 5.12 -3.15 -1.74
CA ILE A 42 3.87 -3.63 -2.32
C ILE A 42 4.04 -5.09 -2.71
N PHE A 43 3.11 -5.92 -2.26
CA PHE A 43 3.09 -7.35 -2.46
C PHE A 43 1.78 -7.77 -3.11
N LYS A 44 1.89 -8.56 -4.17
CA LYS A 44 0.75 -9.21 -4.83
C LYS A 44 0.31 -10.41 -3.99
N ILE A 45 -0.95 -10.44 -3.56
CA ILE A 45 -1.54 -11.60 -2.88
C ILE A 45 -2.10 -12.58 -3.93
N HIS A 46 -2.88 -12.07 -4.87
CA HIS A 46 -3.31 -12.74 -6.11
C HIS A 46 -3.56 -11.69 -7.21
N GLU A 47 -4.03 -12.08 -8.40
CA GLU A 47 -4.14 -11.20 -9.59
C GLU A 47 -4.90 -9.88 -9.36
N LYS A 48 -5.89 -9.88 -8.48
CA LYS A 48 -6.78 -8.74 -8.23
C LYS A 48 -6.64 -8.13 -6.83
N LEU A 49 -5.63 -8.51 -6.05
CA LEU A 49 -5.47 -8.07 -4.66
C LEU A 49 -4.00 -7.85 -4.30
N PHE A 50 -3.72 -6.64 -3.83
CA PHE A 50 -2.40 -6.19 -3.44
C PHE A 50 -2.44 -5.64 -2.02
N ILE A 51 -1.32 -5.79 -1.33
CA ILE A 51 -1.09 -5.19 -0.02
C ILE A 51 0.22 -4.40 -0.05
N GLY A 52 0.16 -3.14 0.35
CA GLY A 52 1.32 -2.36 0.70
C GLY A 52 1.52 -2.37 2.21
N LEU A 53 2.78 -2.43 2.64
CA LEU A 53 3.15 -2.43 4.05
C LEU A 53 4.15 -1.30 4.31
N SER A 54 3.73 -0.33 5.12
CA SER A 54 4.55 0.78 5.61
C SER A 54 5.02 0.51 7.06
N GLY A 55 5.94 1.35 7.57
CA GLY A 55 6.48 1.23 8.93
C GLY A 55 7.79 0.45 9.01
N LEU A 56 7.94 -0.39 10.03
CA LEU A 56 9.19 -1.12 10.29
C LEU A 56 9.44 -2.21 9.23
N ALA A 57 10.64 -2.21 8.65
CA ALA A 57 10.99 -3.12 7.55
C ALA A 57 10.94 -4.60 7.96
N THR A 58 11.34 -4.92 9.20
CA THR A 58 11.30 -6.28 9.76
C THR A 58 9.87 -6.81 9.81
N ASP A 59 8.94 -5.99 10.29
CA ASP A 59 7.53 -6.38 10.41
C ASP A 59 6.85 -6.41 9.04
N THR A 60 7.27 -5.56 8.10
CA THR A 60 6.82 -5.59 6.71
C THR A 60 7.07 -6.96 6.08
N GLN A 61 8.30 -7.47 6.18
CA GLN A 61 8.65 -8.79 5.65
C GLN A 61 7.93 -9.92 6.38
N THR A 62 7.84 -9.83 7.71
CA THR A 62 7.20 -10.85 8.55
C THR A 62 5.70 -10.96 8.27
N LEU A 63 5.00 -9.83 8.21
CA LEU A 63 3.57 -9.77 7.91
C LEU A 63 3.29 -10.26 6.50
N HIS A 64 4.05 -9.84 5.50
CA HIS A 64 3.90 -10.33 4.14
C HIS A 64 3.95 -11.87 4.08
N GLN A 65 4.98 -12.48 4.66
CA GLN A 65 5.12 -13.94 4.67
C GLN A 65 3.96 -14.63 5.39
N ARG A 66 3.54 -14.10 6.53
CA ARG A 66 2.42 -14.66 7.33
C ARG A 66 1.08 -14.53 6.59
N LEU A 67 0.85 -13.41 5.90
CA LEU A 67 -0.37 -13.17 5.14
C LEU A 67 -0.47 -14.04 3.90
N VAL A 68 0.63 -14.18 3.14
CA VAL A 68 0.69 -15.09 1.99
C VAL A 68 0.43 -16.53 2.43
N PHE A 69 1.03 -16.97 3.55
CA PHE A 69 0.78 -18.30 4.10
C PHE A 69 -0.70 -18.53 4.44
N ARG A 70 -1.35 -17.56 5.12
CA ARG A 70 -2.77 -17.65 5.49
C ARG A 70 -3.68 -17.62 4.26
N HIS A 71 -3.36 -16.81 3.26
CA HIS A 71 -4.10 -16.73 2.02
C HIS A 71 -4.04 -18.05 1.25
N LYS A 72 -2.84 -18.62 1.04
CA LYS A 72 -2.69 -19.91 0.34
C LYS A 72 -3.40 -21.06 1.04
N LEU A 73 -3.38 -21.09 2.38
CA LEU A 73 -4.14 -22.09 3.14
C LEU A 73 -5.66 -21.95 2.96
N TYR A 74 -6.15 -20.72 2.82
CA TYR A 74 -7.56 -20.48 2.54
C TYR A 74 -7.92 -20.88 1.13
N GLU A 75 -7.11 -20.49 0.14
CA GLU A 75 -7.30 -20.84 -1.27
C GLU A 75 -7.43 -22.36 -1.46
N LEU A 76 -6.53 -23.14 -0.84
CA LEU A 76 -6.57 -24.60 -0.87
C LEU A 76 -7.79 -25.21 -0.17
N ARG A 77 -8.38 -24.53 0.82
CA ARG A 77 -9.51 -25.04 1.60
C ARG A 77 -10.85 -24.71 0.96
N GLU A 78 -10.96 -23.48 0.45
CA GLU A 78 -12.20 -22.89 -0.06
C GLU A 78 -12.27 -22.96 -1.59
N GLU A 79 -11.20 -23.41 -2.25
CA GLU A 79 -11.06 -23.56 -3.70
C GLU A 79 -11.35 -22.25 -4.46
N ARG A 80 -11.02 -21.11 -3.83
CA ARG A 80 -11.22 -19.77 -4.40
C ARG A 80 -10.29 -18.73 -3.77
N ASP A 81 -10.01 -17.68 -4.53
CA ASP A 81 -9.30 -16.50 -4.02
C ASP A 81 -10.12 -15.77 -2.94
N MET A 82 -9.41 -15.20 -1.96
CA MET A 82 -10.00 -14.33 -0.96
C MET A 82 -10.51 -13.02 -1.58
N LYS A 83 -11.75 -12.64 -1.24
CA LYS A 83 -12.25 -11.30 -1.55
C LYS A 83 -11.48 -10.22 -0.77
N PRO A 84 -11.27 -9.01 -1.32
CA PRO A 84 -10.54 -7.93 -0.63
C PRO A 84 -11.06 -7.62 0.78
N GLU A 85 -12.38 -7.64 1.00
CA GLU A 85 -13.01 -7.39 2.29
C GLU A 85 -12.71 -8.49 3.32
N THR A 86 -12.63 -9.73 2.83
CA THR A 86 -12.30 -10.91 3.65
C THR A 86 -10.83 -10.89 4.04
N PHE A 87 -9.96 -10.56 3.08
CA PHE A 87 -8.55 -10.36 3.32
C PHE A 87 -8.28 -9.21 4.30
N ALA A 88 -8.99 -8.09 4.18
CA ALA A 88 -8.90 -7.00 5.14
C ALA A 88 -9.29 -7.44 6.56
N SER A 89 -10.33 -8.28 6.68
CA SER A 89 -10.73 -8.82 7.98
C SER A 89 -9.70 -9.80 8.56
N LEU A 90 -9.04 -10.60 7.70
CA LEU A 90 -7.90 -11.44 8.10
C LEU A 90 -6.73 -10.60 8.63
N VAL A 91 -6.33 -9.56 7.90
CA VAL A 91 -5.22 -8.66 8.29
C VAL A 91 -5.52 -7.99 9.64
N SER A 92 -6.72 -7.44 9.78
CA SER A 92 -7.19 -6.84 11.04
C SER A 92 -7.11 -7.83 12.21
N ALA A 93 -7.56 -9.07 12.03
CA ALA A 93 -7.48 -10.10 13.05
C ALA A 93 -6.03 -10.45 13.42
N ILE A 94 -5.13 -10.60 12.44
CA ILE A 94 -3.71 -10.92 12.68
C ILE A 94 -2.99 -9.80 13.43
N LEU A 95 -3.30 -8.53 13.13
CA LEU A 95 -2.74 -7.40 13.85
C LEU A 95 -3.27 -7.36 15.29
N TYR A 96 -4.57 -7.60 15.46
CA TYR A 96 -5.21 -7.59 16.78
C TYR A 96 -4.80 -8.79 17.66
N GLU A 97 -4.44 -9.96 17.08
CA GLU A 97 -3.80 -11.07 17.81
C GLU A 97 -2.59 -10.61 18.62
N LYS A 98 -1.93 -9.53 18.17
CA LYS A 98 -0.74 -8.94 18.77
C LYS A 98 -1.02 -7.59 19.44
N ARG A 99 -2.22 -7.37 19.97
CA ARG A 99 -2.65 -6.09 20.57
C ARG A 99 -1.67 -5.45 21.59
N PHE A 100 -1.00 -6.24 22.41
CA PHE A 100 -0.07 -5.76 23.46
C PHE A 100 1.41 -5.80 23.07
N GLY A 101 1.71 -6.25 21.85
CA GLY A 101 3.05 -6.27 21.25
C GLY A 101 2.89 -6.23 19.74
N PRO A 102 2.39 -5.10 19.19
CA PRO A 102 1.91 -5.02 17.82
C PRO A 102 3.03 -5.15 16.81
N TYR A 103 2.67 -5.56 15.60
CA TYR A 103 3.52 -5.33 14.45
C TYR A 103 3.51 -3.84 14.13
N LEU A 104 4.68 -3.24 13.97
CA LEU A 104 4.87 -1.82 13.74
C LEU A 104 4.76 -1.50 12.25
N CYS A 105 3.62 -1.91 11.68
CA CYS A 105 3.26 -1.68 10.30
C CYS A 105 1.85 -1.10 10.19
N GLN A 106 1.62 -0.32 9.14
CA GLN A 106 0.30 0.19 8.78
C GLN A 106 -0.02 -0.27 7.36
N PRO A 107 -0.81 -1.36 7.21
CA PRO A 107 -1.12 -1.91 5.91
C PRO A 107 -2.06 -1.02 5.09
N VAL A 108 -1.83 -0.99 3.79
CA VAL A 108 -2.79 -0.51 2.79
C VAL A 108 -3.16 -1.67 1.88
N ILE A 109 -4.44 -1.98 1.78
CA ILE A 109 -4.99 -3.05 0.95
C ILE A 109 -5.72 -2.41 -0.21
N ALA A 110 -5.45 -2.89 -1.42
CA ALA A 110 -6.14 -2.46 -2.63
C ALA A 110 -6.48 -3.68 -3.48
N GLY A 111 -7.74 -3.80 -3.91
CA GLY A 111 -8.19 -4.94 -4.69
C GLY A 111 -9.45 -4.65 -5.50
N LEU A 112 -9.77 -5.56 -6.42
CA LEU A 112 -11.07 -5.61 -7.10
C LEU A 112 -11.90 -6.71 -6.46
N GLY A 113 -13.07 -6.34 -5.93
CA GLY A 113 -14.05 -7.26 -5.36
C GLY A 113 -14.99 -7.84 -6.40
N ASP A 114 -16.19 -8.20 -5.97
CA ASP A 114 -17.26 -8.65 -6.86
C ASP A 114 -17.62 -7.55 -7.88
N ASP A 115 -18.01 -7.96 -9.09
CA ASP A 115 -18.34 -7.06 -10.22
C ASP A 115 -17.24 -6.05 -10.56
N ASP A 116 -15.98 -6.43 -10.31
CA ASP A 116 -14.78 -5.58 -10.49
C ASP A 116 -14.86 -4.24 -9.74
N LYS A 117 -15.60 -4.22 -8.63
CA LYS A 117 -15.70 -3.04 -7.79
C LYS A 117 -14.40 -2.81 -7.02
N PRO A 118 -13.75 -1.65 -7.15
CA PRO A 118 -12.54 -1.37 -6.40
C PRO A 118 -12.81 -1.23 -4.90
N PHE A 119 -11.91 -1.81 -4.13
CA PHE A 119 -11.91 -1.80 -2.67
C PHE A 119 -10.53 -1.35 -2.19
N ILE A 120 -10.50 -0.33 -1.33
CA ILE A 120 -9.30 0.10 -0.62
C ILE A 120 -9.56 0.14 0.88
N CYS A 121 -8.54 -0.19 1.66
CA CYS A 121 -8.61 -0.16 3.11
C CYS A 121 -7.22 0.11 3.68
N THR A 122 -7.12 0.98 4.67
CA THR A 122 -5.92 1.13 5.49
C THR A 122 -6.21 0.66 6.91
N MET A 123 -5.16 0.33 7.66
CA MET A 123 -5.28 -0.05 9.06
C MET A 123 -4.17 0.55 9.91
N ASP A 124 -4.48 0.80 11.18
CA ASP A 124 -3.45 1.04 12.18
C ASP A 124 -2.69 -0.25 12.54
N SER A 125 -1.66 -0.12 13.37
CA SER A 125 -0.82 -1.25 13.79
C SER A 125 -1.52 -2.29 14.68
N ILE A 126 -2.74 -2.02 15.13
CA ILE A 126 -3.53 -2.94 15.95
C ILE A 126 -4.76 -3.49 15.20
N GLY A 127 -4.91 -3.16 13.92
CA GLY A 127 -5.95 -3.71 13.05
C GLY A 127 -7.27 -2.95 13.04
N ALA A 128 -7.30 -1.69 13.49
CA ALA A 128 -8.46 -0.83 13.28
C ALA A 128 -8.60 -0.50 11.79
N LYS A 129 -9.72 -0.90 11.18
CA LYS A 129 -9.96 -0.75 9.75
C LYS A 129 -10.51 0.64 9.43
N GLU A 130 -9.92 1.26 8.43
CA GLU A 130 -10.44 2.47 7.80
C GLU A 130 -10.77 2.18 6.34
N LEU A 131 -12.00 2.49 5.95
CA LEU A 131 -12.52 2.28 4.60
C LEU A 131 -12.72 3.65 3.95
N ALA A 132 -12.13 3.83 2.78
CA ALA A 132 -12.27 5.04 1.98
C ALA A 132 -12.86 4.71 0.61
N LYS A 133 -13.40 5.73 -0.07
CA LYS A 133 -13.99 5.59 -1.42
C LYS A 133 -13.14 6.24 -2.50
N ASP A 134 -12.13 6.98 -2.10
CA ASP A 134 -11.28 7.86 -2.88
C ASP A 134 -9.85 7.36 -2.84
N PHE A 135 -9.17 7.51 -1.71
CA PHE A 135 -7.78 7.13 -1.52
C PHE A 135 -7.47 6.82 -0.06
N VAL A 136 -6.39 6.10 0.16
CA VAL A 136 -5.80 5.87 1.49
C VAL A 136 -4.29 6.03 1.41
N VAL A 137 -3.68 6.52 2.48
CA VAL A 137 -2.24 6.77 2.55
C VAL A 137 -1.66 6.20 3.83
N SER A 138 -0.36 5.94 3.81
CA SER A 138 0.37 5.41 4.97
C SER A 138 1.86 5.69 4.89
N GLY A 139 2.54 5.70 6.03
CA GLY A 139 3.97 5.96 6.16
C GLY A 139 4.32 7.38 6.61
N THR A 140 5.61 7.72 6.52
CA THR A 140 6.20 8.97 7.01
C THR A 140 5.79 10.18 6.17
N ALA A 141 5.54 10.01 4.88
CA ALA A 141 5.05 11.08 3.99
C ALA A 141 3.53 11.26 4.00
N SER A 142 2.80 10.64 4.94
CA SER A 142 1.32 10.60 4.93
C SER A 142 0.67 11.98 4.92
N GLU A 143 1.13 12.96 5.70
CA GLU A 143 0.56 14.31 5.69
C GLU A 143 0.70 15.00 4.33
N SER A 144 1.87 14.86 3.70
CA SER A 144 2.12 15.41 2.36
C SER A 144 1.31 14.67 1.30
N LEU A 145 1.13 13.35 1.46
CA LEU A 145 0.30 12.54 0.57
C LEU A 145 -1.17 12.94 0.67
N TYR A 146 -1.71 13.15 1.88
CA TYR A 146 -3.08 13.65 2.04
C TYR A 146 -3.27 14.96 1.28
N GLY A 147 -2.37 15.95 1.46
CA GLY A 147 -2.47 17.23 0.76
C GLY A 147 -2.42 17.10 -0.77
N ALA A 148 -1.55 16.23 -1.28
CA ALA A 148 -1.42 15.98 -2.71
C ALA A 148 -2.63 15.23 -3.29
N CYS A 149 -3.11 14.20 -2.60
CA CYS A 149 -4.24 13.39 -3.01
C CYS A 149 -5.54 14.21 -3.01
N GLU A 150 -5.81 14.99 -1.96
CA GLU A 150 -6.98 15.88 -1.88
C GLU A 150 -7.03 16.88 -3.03
N ALA A 151 -5.87 17.40 -3.46
CA ALA A 151 -5.80 18.38 -4.53
C ALA A 151 -5.99 17.77 -5.93
N MET A 152 -5.54 16.53 -6.14
CA MET A 152 -5.45 15.93 -7.48
C MET A 152 -6.51 14.86 -7.76
N PHE A 153 -7.05 14.22 -6.72
CA PHE A 153 -8.02 13.14 -6.88
C PHE A 153 -9.31 13.63 -7.54
N LYS A 154 -9.85 12.79 -8.44
CA LYS A 154 -11.17 12.94 -9.04
C LYS A 154 -11.90 11.60 -9.03
N PRO A 155 -13.23 11.60 -8.86
CA PRO A 155 -14.00 10.38 -9.00
C PRO A 155 -13.96 9.86 -10.44
N ASP A 156 -14.11 8.54 -10.60
CA ASP A 156 -14.27 7.86 -11.89
C ASP A 156 -13.12 8.03 -12.91
N MET A 157 -11.89 8.27 -12.44
CA MET A 157 -10.70 8.34 -13.29
C MET A 157 -10.46 7.00 -14.03
N GLY A 158 -10.10 7.09 -15.31
CA GLY A 158 -9.64 5.93 -16.08
C GLY A 158 -8.24 5.45 -15.64
N PRO A 159 -7.77 4.26 -16.08
CA PRO A 159 -6.50 3.68 -15.62
C PRO A 159 -5.27 4.58 -15.85
N GLU A 160 -5.16 5.25 -17.00
CA GLU A 160 -4.03 6.15 -17.29
C GLU A 160 -4.13 7.48 -16.52
N GLU A 161 -5.33 8.04 -16.35
CA GLU A 161 -5.52 9.25 -15.54
C GLU A 161 -5.23 8.96 -14.06
N LEU A 162 -5.65 7.80 -13.57
CA LEU A 162 -5.36 7.31 -12.22
C LEU A 162 -3.85 7.10 -12.03
N PHE A 163 -3.17 6.52 -13.03
CA PHE A 163 -1.72 6.36 -13.02
C PHE A 163 -1.00 7.71 -12.90
N GLU A 164 -1.35 8.70 -13.72
CA GLU A 164 -0.73 10.02 -13.66
C GLU A 164 -0.99 10.69 -12.31
N THR A 165 -2.24 10.63 -11.83
CA THR A 165 -2.65 11.23 -10.56
C THR A 165 -1.89 10.63 -9.36
N ILE A 166 -1.85 9.31 -9.24
CA ILE A 166 -1.13 8.65 -8.12
C ILE A 166 0.38 8.86 -8.21
N SER A 167 0.92 8.94 -9.44
CA SER A 167 2.36 9.17 -9.67
C SER A 167 2.78 10.58 -9.26
N GLN A 168 2.01 11.59 -9.66
CA GLN A 168 2.27 12.98 -9.24
C GLN A 168 2.06 13.18 -7.74
N ALA A 169 1.03 12.55 -7.17
CA ALA A 169 0.81 12.56 -5.73
C ALA A 169 2.01 11.97 -4.98
N LEU A 170 2.46 10.77 -5.36
CA LEU A 170 3.60 10.14 -4.71
C LEU A 170 4.87 10.99 -4.83
N LEU A 171 5.26 11.38 -6.05
CA LEU A 171 6.52 12.10 -6.29
C LEU A 171 6.57 13.44 -5.58
N SER A 172 5.49 14.24 -5.65
CA SER A 172 5.44 15.54 -4.97
C SER A 172 5.49 15.43 -3.44
N SER A 173 4.95 14.35 -2.88
CA SER A 173 4.95 14.12 -1.44
C SER A 173 6.27 13.58 -0.91
N VAL A 174 6.90 12.62 -1.60
CA VAL A 174 8.20 12.07 -1.15
C VAL A 174 9.33 13.10 -1.27
N ASP A 175 9.24 14.02 -2.23
CA ASP A 175 10.19 15.14 -2.36
C ASP A 175 10.14 16.12 -1.16
N ARG A 176 9.17 15.96 -0.25
CA ARG A 176 9.02 16.75 0.99
C ARG A 176 9.33 15.96 2.26
N ASP A 177 9.63 14.66 2.15
CA ASP A 177 9.95 13.79 3.28
C ASP A 177 11.37 13.23 3.17
N CYS A 178 12.22 13.46 4.18
CA CYS A 178 13.61 12.99 4.17
C CYS A 178 13.77 11.48 4.43
N LEU A 179 12.68 10.79 4.75
CA LEU A 179 12.68 9.36 5.07
C LEU A 179 12.10 8.49 3.95
N SER A 180 11.53 9.07 2.89
CA SER A 180 11.00 8.34 1.74
C SER A 180 11.57 8.86 0.42
N GLY A 181 11.38 8.11 -0.66
CA GLY A 181 11.79 8.53 -2.01
C GLY A 181 12.48 7.43 -2.81
N TRP A 182 13.55 7.80 -3.53
CA TRP A 182 14.26 6.92 -4.47
C TRP A 182 13.40 6.42 -5.62
N GLY A 183 12.58 7.34 -6.15
CA GLY A 183 11.58 7.04 -7.16
C GLY A 183 10.31 6.46 -6.55
N GLY A 184 9.51 5.83 -7.41
CA GLY A 184 8.25 5.22 -7.01
C GLY A 184 8.01 3.92 -7.75
N HIS A 185 7.20 3.06 -7.16
CA HIS A 185 6.76 1.80 -7.75
C HIS A 185 5.24 1.79 -7.76
N VAL A 186 4.65 1.81 -8.94
CA VAL A 186 3.21 1.93 -9.13
C VAL A 186 2.67 0.69 -9.80
N TYR A 187 1.58 0.17 -9.23
CA TYR A 187 0.75 -0.86 -9.83
C TYR A 187 -0.62 -0.26 -10.14
N VAL A 188 -1.08 -0.43 -11.37
CA VAL A 188 -2.45 -0.13 -11.78
C VAL A 188 -3.11 -1.42 -12.17
N VAL A 189 -4.23 -1.72 -11.55
CA VAL A 189 -4.94 -3.00 -11.71
C VAL A 189 -6.32 -2.73 -12.27
N THR A 190 -6.59 -3.38 -13.40
CA THR A 190 -7.89 -3.40 -14.08
C THR A 190 -8.46 -4.82 -14.03
N PRO A 191 -9.69 -5.06 -14.51
CA PRO A 191 -10.26 -6.41 -14.52
C PRO A 191 -9.47 -7.39 -15.38
N THR A 192 -8.75 -6.87 -16.38
CA THR A 192 -8.09 -7.64 -17.44
C THR A 192 -6.58 -7.72 -17.29
N GLU A 193 -5.94 -6.69 -16.74
CA GLU A 193 -4.48 -6.61 -16.67
C GLU A 193 -3.97 -5.86 -15.44
N VAL A 194 -2.72 -6.18 -15.09
CA VAL A 194 -1.91 -5.49 -14.08
C VAL A 194 -0.77 -4.78 -14.81
N THR A 195 -0.73 -3.46 -14.69
CA THR A 195 0.32 -2.62 -15.27
C THR A 195 1.26 -2.16 -14.16
N GLU A 196 2.53 -2.54 -14.27
CA GLU A 196 3.59 -2.17 -13.34
C GLU A 196 4.50 -1.11 -13.97
N ARG A 197 4.74 -0.01 -13.26
CA ARG A 197 5.60 1.08 -13.71
C ARG A 197 6.51 1.55 -12.58
N ILE A 198 7.80 1.72 -12.90
CA ILE A 198 8.78 2.33 -12.00
C ILE A 198 8.91 3.81 -12.40
N LEU A 199 8.67 4.69 -11.43
CA LEU A 199 8.77 6.13 -11.61
C LEU A 199 10.20 6.60 -11.40
N LYS A 200 10.66 7.46 -12.30
CA LYS A 200 11.89 8.23 -12.11
C LYS A 200 11.60 9.40 -11.15
N GLY A 201 12.11 9.31 -9.93
CA GLY A 201 12.06 10.40 -8.94
C GLY A 201 13.45 10.98 -8.67
N ARG A 202 13.53 11.84 -7.66
CA ARG A 202 14.82 12.38 -7.19
C ARG A 202 15.65 11.30 -6.48
N MET A 203 16.96 11.54 -6.47
CA MET A 203 17.99 10.67 -5.87
C MET A 203 18.86 11.45 -4.85
N ASP A 204 18.28 12.43 -4.14
CA ASP A 204 18.76 13.14 -2.93
C ASP A 204 18.20 12.70 -1.55
#